data_AF-A0AAE9CTP4-F1
#
_entry.id   AF-A0AAE9CTP4-F1
#
_cell.length_a   1.000
_cell.length_b   1.000
_cell.length_c   1.000
_cell.angle_alpha   90.00
_cell.angle_beta   90.00
_cell.angle_gamma   90.00
#
_symmetry.space_group_name_H-M   'P 1'
#
loop_
_entity.id
_entity.type
_entity.pdbx_description
1 polymer ?
#
loop_
_entity_poly.entity_id
_entity_poly.type
_entity_poly.pdbx_seq_one_letter_code
_entity_poly.pdbx_strand_id
1 'polypeptide(L)'
;MPLFFRLLFLANFLVTVALAVQQAVTVKGIVNCRGQKQPGTFVQLYDEDSIFDSDDLLGSVIADHRGVFCVKGNTEEFTTIEPYIFIEHNCGYEGLNEKRVFTRIVPIEYITEGPKAKHVYHMGDIELLTADAPVQKYDKRIYVETNIDERIRQCIPIYVQYKRYYEKTVFETKTHETVLPTDEEPVEIEEPVVEPTEGEQEVVTSSTEEVQETEAPVVHHEMSDEEKRLEEERLRLEEEQQRLDEIRRLEEESLRLEEIRRIEEEKKRIEEIRRQEEEQQRIELERREEERRLEAERRAAEEKKREEEAKLQEQRRKEQEEEHKRRMDEYHRREQERQEALKRREEEIKRREEEEKIRISTSSSEKVEKKDPCVHYPVLTHIQSISRSIEARHEYVEDPCLKR
;
A
#
# COMPACT_ATOMS: atom_id res chain seq x y z
N MET A 1 -55.42 36.46 25.48
CA MET A 1 -54.19 35.67 25.29
C MET A 1 -53.54 35.97 23.94
N PRO A 2 -52.79 37.09 23.73
CA PRO A 2 -51.92 37.12 22.55
C PRO A 2 -50.59 37.90 22.72
N LEU A 3 -50.07 38.06 23.95
CA LEU A 3 -48.73 38.66 24.15
C LEU A 3 -47.59 37.62 24.19
N PHE A 4 -47.87 36.39 24.60
CA PHE A 4 -46.86 35.31 24.68
C PHE A 4 -46.40 34.81 23.30
N PHE A 5 -47.26 34.87 22.28
CA PHE A 5 -46.94 34.34 20.95
C PHE A 5 -46.11 35.30 20.09
N ARG A 6 -46.12 36.61 20.39
CA ARG A 6 -45.28 37.61 19.69
C ARG A 6 -43.84 37.63 20.20
N LEU A 7 -43.59 37.21 21.44
CA LEU A 7 -42.25 37.05 22.01
C LEU A 7 -41.55 35.78 21.47
N LEU A 8 -42.30 34.71 21.18
CA LEU A 8 -41.77 33.47 20.59
C LEU A 8 -41.41 33.60 19.09
N PHE A 9 -42.02 34.56 18.38
CA PHE A 9 -41.74 34.83 16.96
C PHE A 9 -40.54 35.77 16.75
N LEU A 10 -40.23 36.64 17.72
CA LEU A 10 -38.97 37.40 17.73
C LEU A 10 -37.78 36.56 18.18
N ALA A 11 -38.02 35.46 18.93
CA ALA A 11 -36.97 34.55 19.38
C ALA A 11 -36.52 33.52 18.33
N ASN A 12 -37.25 33.36 17.21
CA ASN A 12 -36.86 32.46 16.11
C ASN A 12 -36.30 33.20 14.88
N PHE A 13 -36.07 34.52 14.98
CA PHE A 13 -35.32 35.29 13.98
C PHE A 13 -33.81 35.27 14.29
N LEU A 14 -33.28 34.08 14.54
CA LEU A 14 -31.86 33.81 14.75
C LEU A 14 -31.51 32.43 14.15
N VAL A 15 -32.13 32.10 13.01
CA VAL A 15 -31.69 30.96 12.20
C VAL A 15 -30.39 31.37 11.52
N THR A 16 -29.33 30.78 12.06
CA THR A 16 -27.94 30.88 11.68
C THR A 16 -27.72 30.58 10.21
N VAL A 17 -27.17 31.58 9.53
CA VAL A 17 -26.69 31.54 8.16
C VAL A 17 -25.40 30.69 8.13
N ALA A 18 -25.46 29.44 7.66
CA ALA A 18 -24.24 28.65 7.38
C ALA A 18 -23.66 29.09 6.02
N LEU A 19 -22.88 30.17 6.02
CA LEU A 19 -22.03 30.52 4.87
C LEU A 19 -20.81 29.61 4.90
N ALA A 20 -20.37 29.14 3.74
CA ALA A 20 -18.98 28.70 3.61
C ALA A 20 -18.10 29.86 4.07
N VAL A 21 -17.24 29.59 5.04
CA VAL A 21 -16.38 30.60 5.64
C VAL A 21 -15.05 30.48 4.92
N GLN A 22 -14.64 31.57 4.26
CA GLN A 22 -13.29 31.66 3.75
C GLN A 22 -12.33 31.60 4.94
N GLN A 23 -11.37 30.70 4.91
CA GLN A 23 -10.38 30.51 5.96
C GLN A 23 -8.99 30.57 5.34
N ALA A 24 -8.05 31.13 6.09
CA ALA A 24 -6.69 31.32 5.63
C ALA A 24 -5.68 31.00 6.72
N VAL A 25 -4.54 30.46 6.29
CA VAL A 25 -3.43 30.09 7.16
C VAL A 25 -2.11 30.54 6.53
N THR A 26 -1.13 30.88 7.37
CA THR A 26 0.22 31.21 6.94
C THR A 26 1.23 30.55 7.86
N VAL A 27 2.15 29.81 7.26
CA VAL A 27 3.12 28.99 7.99
C VAL A 27 4.52 29.39 7.60
N LYS A 28 5.38 29.56 8.59
CA LYS A 28 6.79 29.90 8.44
C LYS A 28 7.66 28.91 9.20
N GLY A 29 8.71 28.43 8.55
CA GLY A 29 9.67 27.51 9.15
C GLY A 29 11.04 27.59 8.51
N ILE A 30 11.97 26.81 9.04
CA ILE A 30 13.32 26.68 8.52
C ILE A 30 13.64 25.20 8.34
N VAL A 31 13.94 24.78 7.12
CA VAL A 31 14.23 23.38 6.80
C VAL A 31 15.71 23.08 6.95
N ASN A 32 16.02 22.03 7.69
CA ASN A 32 17.34 21.53 7.98
C ASN A 32 17.46 20.05 7.59
N CYS A 33 18.66 19.63 7.22
CA CYS A 33 19.05 18.24 7.07
C CYS A 33 20.41 18.06 7.73
N ARG A 34 20.51 17.20 8.74
CA ARG A 34 21.75 16.98 9.53
C ARG A 34 22.29 18.29 10.11
N GLY A 35 21.41 19.16 10.59
CA GLY A 35 21.75 20.48 11.11
C GLY A 35 22.20 21.51 10.06
N GLN A 36 22.19 21.17 8.75
CA GLN A 36 22.50 22.11 7.67
C GLN A 36 21.23 22.63 7.02
N LYS A 37 21.15 23.96 6.81
CA LYS A 37 20.03 24.61 6.11
C LYS A 37 19.86 24.03 4.71
N GLN A 38 18.61 23.77 4.31
CA GLN A 38 18.26 23.19 3.01
C GLN A 38 17.63 24.24 2.09
N PRO A 39 18.45 24.97 1.31
CA PRO A 39 17.92 25.89 0.31
C PRO A 39 17.30 25.14 -0.86
N GLY A 40 16.22 25.68 -1.43
CA GLY A 40 15.56 25.05 -2.58
C GLY A 40 14.58 23.93 -2.24
N THR A 41 14.33 23.64 -0.96
CA THR A 41 13.30 22.67 -0.55
C THR A 41 11.92 23.14 -1.02
N PHE A 42 11.19 22.26 -1.69
CA PHE A 42 9.80 22.48 -2.07
C PHE A 42 8.88 22.14 -0.89
N VAL A 43 8.11 23.12 -0.44
CA VAL A 43 7.20 23.00 0.70
C VAL A 43 5.77 23.22 0.21
N GLN A 44 4.88 22.29 0.54
CA GLN A 44 3.47 22.34 0.17
C GLN A 44 2.63 22.44 1.44
N LEU A 45 1.49 23.11 1.33
CA LEU A 45 0.48 23.26 2.36
C LEU A 45 -0.82 22.69 1.80
N TYR A 46 -1.33 21.67 2.47
CA TYR A 46 -2.53 20.93 2.09
C TYR A 46 -3.61 21.09 3.16
N ASP A 47 -4.86 20.84 2.77
CA ASP A 47 -6.01 20.61 3.64
C ASP A 47 -6.32 19.11 3.69
N GLU A 48 -6.50 18.54 4.88
CA GLU A 48 -6.91 17.13 5.02
C GLU A 48 -8.43 17.03 4.95
N ASP A 49 -8.96 16.52 3.83
CA ASP A 49 -10.39 16.32 3.65
C ASP A 49 -10.81 14.92 4.13
N SER A 50 -11.44 14.86 5.29
CA SER A 50 -11.71 13.59 6.00
C SER A 50 -12.72 12.64 5.33
N ILE A 51 -13.32 12.94 4.16
CA ILE A 51 -14.47 12.15 3.71
C ILE A 51 -14.45 11.66 2.25
N PHE A 52 -14.12 12.44 1.20
CA PHE A 52 -14.23 11.93 -0.19
C PHE A 52 -13.37 12.62 -1.28
N ASP A 53 -12.42 13.49 -0.95
CA ASP A 53 -11.54 14.12 -1.96
C ASP A 53 -10.05 13.83 -1.70
N SER A 54 -9.22 14.04 -2.72
CA SER A 54 -7.78 14.16 -2.56
C SER A 54 -7.46 15.48 -1.88
N ASP A 55 -6.63 15.46 -0.84
CA ASP A 55 -6.20 16.64 -0.09
C ASP A 55 -5.97 17.87 -0.97
N ASP A 56 -6.61 18.98 -0.61
CA ASP A 56 -6.61 20.21 -1.38
C ASP A 56 -5.29 20.97 -1.20
N LEU A 57 -4.60 21.28 -2.32
CA LEU A 57 -3.37 22.08 -2.28
C LEU A 57 -3.72 23.56 -2.04
N LEU A 58 -3.58 24.02 -0.79
CA LEU A 58 -3.80 25.40 -0.41
C LEU A 58 -2.68 26.36 -0.87
N GLY A 59 -1.45 25.86 -0.98
CA GLY A 59 -0.31 26.67 -1.43
C GLY A 59 1.02 25.93 -1.47
N SER A 60 2.01 26.47 -2.19
CA SER A 60 3.38 25.93 -2.21
C SER A 60 4.43 27.02 -2.33
N VAL A 61 5.64 26.73 -1.86
CA VAL A 61 6.78 27.67 -1.88
C VAL A 61 8.10 26.90 -1.94
N ILE A 62 9.15 27.55 -2.45
CA ILE A 62 10.52 27.07 -2.40
C ILE A 62 11.27 27.81 -1.30
N ALA A 63 11.91 27.06 -0.40
CA ALA A 63 12.71 27.62 0.69
C ALA A 63 13.89 28.46 0.16
N ASP A 64 14.15 29.60 0.81
CA ASP A 64 15.20 30.53 0.40
C ASP A 64 16.61 29.98 0.61
N HIS A 65 17.64 30.77 0.28
CA HIS A 65 19.04 30.38 0.42
C HIS A 65 19.46 30.05 1.88
N ARG A 66 18.64 30.38 2.88
CA ARG A 66 18.83 30.09 4.31
C ARG A 66 17.97 28.91 4.76
N GLY A 67 17.25 28.26 3.85
CA GLY A 67 16.27 27.21 4.16
C GLY A 67 14.97 27.75 4.78
N VAL A 68 14.76 29.07 4.80
CA VAL A 68 13.55 29.67 5.39
C VAL A 68 12.44 29.66 4.34
N PHE A 69 11.25 29.21 4.73
CA PHE A 69 10.06 29.28 3.89
C PHE A 69 8.94 30.03 4.59
N CYS A 70 8.04 30.62 3.79
CA CYS A 70 6.76 31.15 4.23
C CYS A 70 5.69 30.79 3.20
N VAL A 71 4.79 29.90 3.54
CA VAL A 71 3.69 29.45 2.67
C VAL A 71 2.38 30.03 3.18
N LYS A 72 1.56 30.51 2.25
CA LYS A 72 0.24 31.10 2.51
C LYS A 72 -0.78 30.28 1.72
N GLY A 73 -1.90 29.98 2.34
CA GLY A 73 -3.00 29.27 1.71
C GLY A 73 -4.35 29.75 2.25
N ASN A 74 -5.39 29.60 1.44
CA ASN A 74 -6.76 29.84 1.84
C ASN A 74 -7.71 28.94 1.04
N THR A 75 -8.87 28.66 1.62
CA THR A 75 -9.95 27.93 0.96
C THR A 75 -11.31 28.38 1.53
N GLU A 76 -12.40 28.05 0.86
CA GLU A 76 -13.76 28.31 1.31
C GLU A 76 -14.40 27.00 1.77
N GLU A 77 -14.52 26.83 3.09
CA GLU A 77 -15.05 25.61 3.68
C GLU A 77 -16.15 25.88 4.70
N PHE A 78 -17.03 24.89 4.87
CA PHE A 78 -18.09 24.95 5.87
C PHE A 78 -17.60 24.56 7.26
N THR A 79 -16.61 23.69 7.33
CA THR A 79 -15.92 23.24 8.55
C THR A 79 -14.62 24.00 8.73
N THR A 80 -14.01 23.90 9.90
CA THR A 80 -12.65 24.42 10.08
C THR A 80 -11.68 23.57 9.26
N ILE A 81 -10.84 24.23 8.49
CA ILE A 81 -9.79 23.57 7.68
C ILE A 81 -8.84 22.77 8.57
N GLU A 82 -8.27 21.68 8.07
CA GLU A 82 -7.28 20.82 8.75
C GLU A 82 -5.90 20.92 8.05
N PRO A 83 -5.24 22.10 8.04
CA PRO A 83 -4.07 22.32 7.23
C PRO A 83 -2.83 21.60 7.75
N TYR A 84 -2.03 21.05 6.84
CA TYR A 84 -0.74 20.44 7.16
C TYR A 84 0.35 20.76 6.14
N ILE A 85 1.60 20.81 6.61
CA ILE A 85 2.77 20.97 5.76
C ILE A 85 3.21 19.62 5.24
N PHE A 86 3.48 19.54 3.94
CA PHE A 86 4.02 18.39 3.23
C PHE A 86 5.35 18.75 2.58
N ILE A 87 6.40 17.98 2.85
CA ILE A 87 7.73 18.15 2.26
C ILE A 87 8.23 16.79 1.80
N GLU A 88 8.39 16.63 0.48
CA GLU A 88 9.07 15.49 -0.11
C GLU A 88 10.59 15.75 -0.13
N HIS A 89 11.40 14.83 0.38
CA HIS A 89 12.85 15.01 0.50
C HIS A 89 13.63 13.70 0.36
N ASN A 90 14.95 13.85 0.17
CA ASN A 90 15.90 12.73 0.14
C ASN A 90 16.96 12.80 1.26
N CYS A 91 16.77 13.68 2.25
CA CYS A 91 17.68 13.77 3.40
C CYS A 91 17.75 12.43 4.15
N GLY A 92 18.94 11.84 4.26
CA GLY A 92 19.13 10.55 4.94
C GLY A 92 18.99 9.31 4.06
N TYR A 93 18.55 9.50 2.81
CA TYR A 93 18.24 8.44 1.83
C TYR A 93 18.96 8.68 0.50
N GLU A 94 20.03 9.47 0.51
CA GLU A 94 20.76 9.85 -0.69
C GLU A 94 21.33 8.62 -1.42
N GLY A 95 21.07 8.53 -2.73
CA GLY A 95 21.48 7.38 -3.55
C GLY A 95 20.51 6.19 -3.52
N LEU A 96 19.40 6.28 -2.76
CA LEU A 96 18.27 5.40 -2.92
C LEU A 96 17.25 5.97 -3.93
N ASN A 97 16.50 5.07 -4.58
CA ASN A 97 15.40 5.43 -5.49
C ASN A 97 14.09 5.72 -4.75
N GLU A 98 14.15 5.91 -3.43
CA GLU A 98 13.00 6.16 -2.56
C GLU A 98 13.12 7.56 -1.98
N LYS A 99 12.05 8.35 -2.07
CA LYS A 99 11.94 9.63 -1.39
C LYS A 99 11.14 9.46 -0.10
N ARG A 100 11.45 10.29 0.90
CA ARG A 100 10.70 10.36 2.15
C ARG A 100 9.84 11.61 2.19
N VAL A 101 8.83 11.55 3.04
CA VAL A 101 7.86 12.62 3.22
C VAL A 101 7.87 13.03 4.68
N PHE A 102 7.96 14.33 4.89
CA PHE A 102 7.72 14.97 6.19
C PHE A 102 6.33 15.61 6.17
N THR A 103 5.48 15.24 7.12
CA THR A 103 4.17 15.86 7.34
C THR A 103 4.05 16.45 8.74
N ARG A 104 3.41 17.62 8.86
CA ARG A 104 3.14 18.24 10.16
C ARG A 104 1.90 19.12 10.11
N ILE A 105 0.94 18.80 10.97
CA ILE A 105 -0.33 19.53 11.13
C ILE A 105 -0.07 20.94 11.68
N VAL A 106 -0.82 21.91 11.17
CA VAL A 106 -0.85 23.29 11.63
C VAL A 106 -1.96 23.42 12.69
N PRO A 107 -1.68 23.96 13.89
CA PRO A 107 -2.69 24.08 14.94
C PRO A 107 -3.84 25.00 14.55
N ILE A 108 -5.04 24.62 14.98
CA ILE A 108 -6.30 25.30 14.63
C ILE A 108 -6.29 26.77 15.06
N GLU A 109 -5.57 27.12 16.13
CA GLU A 109 -5.48 28.50 16.62
C GLU A 109 -4.85 29.50 15.63
N TYR A 110 -4.13 29.01 14.61
CA TYR A 110 -3.50 29.85 13.58
C TYR A 110 -4.34 29.98 12.30
N ILE A 111 -5.48 29.29 12.23
CA ILE A 111 -6.46 29.44 11.17
C ILE A 111 -7.27 30.69 11.45
N THR A 112 -7.48 31.52 10.43
CA THR A 112 -8.27 32.73 10.60
C THR A 112 -9.29 32.88 9.50
N GLU A 113 -10.49 33.31 9.87
CA GLU A 113 -11.54 33.64 8.91
C GLU A 113 -11.15 34.86 8.05
N GLY A 114 -11.41 34.73 6.76
CA GLY A 114 -11.16 35.69 5.69
C GLY A 114 -10.14 35.20 4.65
N PRO A 115 -9.87 36.02 3.63
CA PRO A 115 -8.97 35.67 2.52
C PRO A 115 -7.48 35.67 2.91
N LYS A 116 -7.12 36.15 4.10
CA LYS A 116 -5.73 36.32 4.54
C LYS A 116 -5.57 35.95 5.99
N ALA A 117 -4.51 35.21 6.29
CA ALA A 117 -4.15 34.86 7.65
C ALA A 117 -3.85 36.12 8.48
N LYS A 118 -4.42 36.24 9.68
CA LYS A 118 -4.10 37.34 10.61
C LYS A 118 -2.81 37.09 11.40
N HIS A 119 -2.45 35.82 11.56
CA HIS A 119 -1.29 35.37 12.31
C HIS A 119 -0.44 34.41 11.47
N VAL A 120 0.84 34.33 11.81
CA VAL A 120 1.79 33.42 11.16
C VAL A 120 2.14 32.33 12.17
N TYR A 121 1.92 31.08 11.78
CA TYR A 121 2.38 29.94 12.55
C TYR A 121 3.87 29.72 12.33
N HIS A 122 4.66 29.85 13.39
CA HIS A 122 6.10 29.62 13.36
C HIS A 122 6.41 28.18 13.79
N MET A 123 6.70 27.30 12.83
CA MET A 123 7.07 25.90 13.09
C MET A 123 8.48 25.75 13.66
N GLY A 124 9.31 26.78 13.55
CA GLY A 124 10.71 26.75 13.97
C GLY A 124 11.59 25.94 13.01
N ASP A 125 12.60 25.30 13.57
CA ASP A 125 13.55 24.46 12.84
C ASP A 125 12.97 23.06 12.60
N ILE A 126 12.84 22.68 11.33
CA ILE A 126 12.38 21.37 10.88
C ILE A 126 13.61 20.56 10.46
N GLU A 127 13.90 19.49 11.17
CA GLU A 127 14.96 18.54 10.80
C GLU A 127 14.35 17.40 9.99
N LEU A 128 14.74 17.29 8.72
CA LEU A 128 14.27 16.25 7.79
C LEU A 128 14.94 14.89 8.01
N LEU A 129 16.09 14.85 8.70
CA LEU A 129 16.75 13.60 9.01
C LEU A 129 15.97 12.84 10.10
N THR A 130 15.47 11.67 9.74
CA THR A 130 14.81 10.77 10.70
C THR A 130 15.82 9.86 11.41
N ALA A 131 15.50 9.40 12.62
CA ALA A 131 16.40 8.55 13.41
C ALA A 131 16.66 7.17 12.78
N ASP A 132 15.70 6.67 11.99
CA ASP A 132 15.76 5.43 11.23
C ASP A 132 16.45 5.57 9.86
N ALA A 133 16.85 6.79 9.48
CA ALA A 133 17.48 7.02 8.19
C ALA A 133 18.78 6.21 8.04
N PRO A 134 18.97 5.48 6.92
CA PRO A 134 20.12 4.60 6.73
C PRO A 134 21.43 5.40 6.63
N VAL A 135 21.38 6.63 6.12
CA VAL A 135 22.53 7.52 6.00
C VAL A 135 22.42 8.64 7.02
N GLN A 136 22.88 8.41 8.25
CA GLN A 136 22.90 9.48 9.26
C GLN A 136 24.02 10.50 9.04
N LYS A 137 25.18 10.05 8.56
CA LYS A 137 26.32 10.91 8.21
C LYS A 137 26.61 10.80 6.73
N TYR A 138 26.47 11.93 6.05
CA TYR A 138 26.93 12.07 4.68
C TYR A 138 28.29 12.75 4.69
N ASP A 139 29.36 11.97 4.65
CA ASP A 139 30.68 12.53 4.38
C ASP A 139 30.67 12.94 2.90
N LYS A 140 30.43 14.25 2.65
CA LYS A 140 30.81 14.83 1.36
C LYS A 140 32.25 14.41 1.17
N ARG A 141 32.51 13.57 0.17
CA ARG A 141 33.86 13.39 -0.36
C ARG A 141 34.25 14.79 -0.83
N ILE A 142 34.92 15.54 0.03
CA ILE A 142 35.66 16.73 -0.37
C ILE A 142 36.65 16.15 -1.36
N TYR A 143 36.39 16.33 -2.65
CA TYR A 143 37.48 16.33 -3.60
C TYR A 143 38.38 17.44 -3.08
N VAL A 144 39.44 17.02 -2.36
CA VAL A 144 40.59 17.85 -2.00
C VAL A 144 40.79 18.80 -3.17
N GLU A 145 40.80 20.11 -2.91
CA GLU A 145 40.91 21.17 -3.92
C GLU A 145 41.80 20.74 -5.10
N THR A 146 41.21 20.09 -6.09
CA THR A 146 41.87 19.90 -7.37
C THR A 146 41.58 21.17 -8.12
N ASN A 147 42.63 21.74 -8.68
CA ASN A 147 42.57 22.97 -9.46
C ASN A 147 41.36 22.90 -10.41
N ILE A 148 40.65 24.02 -10.61
CA ILE A 148 39.42 24.10 -11.43
C ILE A 148 39.62 23.41 -12.80
N ASP A 149 40.82 23.47 -13.35
CA ASP A 149 41.23 22.82 -14.60
C ASP A 149 41.13 21.29 -14.56
N GLU A 150 41.39 20.66 -13.42
CA GLU A 150 41.36 19.22 -13.22
C GLU A 150 39.91 18.72 -13.08
N ARG A 151 39.04 19.52 -12.44
CA ARG A 151 37.59 19.28 -12.43
C ARG A 151 36.99 19.39 -13.84
N ILE A 152 37.41 20.41 -14.61
CA ILE A 152 37.00 20.55 -16.01
C ILE A 152 37.45 19.33 -16.83
N ARG A 153 38.70 18.87 -16.65
CA ARG A 153 39.22 17.65 -17.32
C ARG A 153 38.44 16.38 -16.97
N GLN A 154 37.96 16.24 -15.73
CA GLN A 154 37.16 15.09 -15.32
C GLN A 154 35.72 15.14 -15.83
N CYS A 155 35.14 16.34 -16.00
CA CYS A 155 33.80 16.51 -16.54
C CYS A 155 33.73 16.40 -18.07
N ILE A 156 34.81 16.71 -18.80
CA ILE A 156 34.83 16.65 -20.28
C ILE A 156 34.45 15.27 -20.82
N PRO A 157 35.02 14.13 -20.35
CA PRO A 157 34.65 12.80 -20.84
C PRO A 157 33.18 12.48 -20.61
N ILE A 158 32.65 12.84 -19.44
CA ILE A 158 31.25 12.61 -19.05
C ILE A 158 30.32 13.45 -19.93
N TYR A 159 30.65 14.72 -20.14
CA TYR A 159 29.86 15.61 -20.99
C TYR A 159 29.89 15.18 -22.46
N VAL A 160 31.03 14.71 -22.98
CA VAL A 160 31.14 14.17 -24.34
C VAL A 160 30.33 12.89 -24.49
N GLN A 161 30.34 12.02 -23.49
CA GLN A 161 29.55 10.79 -23.50
C GLN A 161 28.04 11.08 -23.45
N TYR A 162 27.62 12.01 -22.59
CA TYR A 162 26.23 12.48 -22.51
C TYR A 162 25.78 13.14 -23.81
N LYS A 163 26.61 14.01 -24.40
CA LYS A 163 26.33 14.67 -25.67
C LYS A 163 26.19 13.66 -26.82
N ARG A 164 27.09 12.67 -26.92
CA ARG A 164 26.99 11.58 -27.90
C ARG A 164 25.72 10.77 -27.73
N TYR A 165 25.35 10.45 -26.49
CA TYR A 165 24.09 9.77 -26.20
C TYR A 165 22.90 10.60 -26.66
N TYR A 166 22.83 11.88 -26.26
CA TYR A 166 21.74 12.78 -26.62
C TYR A 166 21.62 12.96 -28.14
N GLU A 167 22.74 13.21 -28.84
CA GLU A 167 22.78 13.31 -30.29
C GLU A 167 22.32 12.02 -30.97
N LYS A 168 22.74 10.84 -30.46
CA LYS A 168 22.28 9.55 -30.95
C LYS A 168 20.76 9.39 -30.76
N THR A 169 20.25 9.63 -29.56
CA THR A 169 18.83 9.43 -29.24
C THR A 169 17.88 10.45 -29.89
N VAL A 170 18.36 11.67 -30.16
CA VAL A 170 17.51 12.76 -30.67
C VAL A 170 17.63 12.91 -32.19
N PHE A 171 18.74 12.50 -32.82
CA PHE A 171 18.90 12.56 -34.28
C PHE A 171 18.66 11.22 -35.00
N GLU A 172 18.83 10.04 -34.38
CA GLU A 172 18.47 8.75 -35.04
C GLU A 172 16.96 8.49 -35.07
N THR A 173 16.18 9.13 -34.19
CA THR A 173 14.71 8.97 -34.13
C THR A 173 13.96 9.64 -35.28
N LYS A 174 14.64 10.37 -36.18
CA LYS A 174 14.06 10.91 -37.41
C LYS A 174 14.21 10.01 -38.65
N THR A 175 14.96 8.90 -38.57
CA THR A 175 15.23 8.06 -39.75
C THR A 175 15.29 6.58 -39.41
N HIS A 176 14.21 5.97 -38.94
CA HIS A 176 13.85 4.58 -39.27
C HIS A 176 12.47 4.26 -38.71
N GLU A 177 11.45 4.75 -39.42
CA GLU A 177 10.23 3.99 -39.61
C GLU A 177 10.61 2.73 -40.42
N THR A 178 9.99 1.59 -40.11
CA THR A 178 10.07 0.27 -40.78
C THR A 178 11.30 -0.62 -40.48
N VAL A 179 11.05 -1.71 -39.73
CA VAL A 179 11.08 -3.14 -40.13
C VAL A 179 11.27 -4.01 -38.87
N LEU A 180 10.30 -4.88 -38.56
CA LEU A 180 10.45 -6.02 -37.65
C LEU A 180 11.11 -7.19 -38.39
N PRO A 181 11.99 -7.95 -37.72
CA PRO A 181 12.13 -9.38 -38.01
C PRO A 181 11.98 -10.27 -36.75
N THR A 182 11.23 -11.34 -36.98
CA THR A 182 11.13 -12.62 -36.25
C THR A 182 12.46 -13.38 -36.21
N ASP A 183 12.72 -14.11 -35.13
CA ASP A 183 13.70 -15.20 -35.10
C ASP A 183 13.14 -16.45 -34.40
N GLU A 184 13.50 -17.60 -34.97
CA GLU A 184 13.08 -18.98 -34.74
C GLU A 184 13.83 -19.65 -33.54
N GLU A 185 13.21 -20.69 -32.96
CA GLU A 185 13.78 -21.69 -32.01
C GLU A 185 14.59 -22.81 -32.73
N PRO A 186 15.06 -23.93 -32.11
CA PRO A 186 15.42 -24.27 -30.70
C PRO A 186 16.81 -24.96 -30.57
N VAL A 187 17.28 -25.26 -29.34
CA VAL A 187 18.35 -26.24 -29.06
C VAL A 187 18.07 -27.04 -27.78
N GLU A 188 18.00 -28.38 -27.90
CA GLU A 188 18.05 -29.40 -26.84
C GLU A 188 19.48 -29.65 -26.33
N ILE A 189 19.66 -30.26 -25.14
CA ILE A 189 20.63 -31.34 -24.83
C ILE A 189 20.35 -31.88 -23.39
N GLU A 190 20.16 -33.21 -23.26
CA GLU A 190 20.17 -33.99 -22.01
C GLU A 190 21.57 -34.55 -21.66
N GLU A 191 21.75 -34.92 -20.39
CA GLU A 191 23.01 -35.29 -19.70
C GLU A 191 23.50 -36.74 -19.92
N PRO A 192 24.77 -37.08 -19.58
CA PRO A 192 25.33 -38.43 -19.75
C PRO A 192 25.50 -39.29 -18.46
N VAL A 193 25.07 -40.57 -18.57
CA VAL A 193 25.68 -41.90 -18.27
C VAL A 193 26.62 -42.10 -17.05
N VAL A 194 26.42 -43.21 -16.27
CA VAL A 194 27.33 -44.38 -16.07
C VAL A 194 26.92 -45.29 -14.87
N GLU A 195 26.89 -46.61 -15.15
CA GLU A 195 26.82 -47.85 -14.34
C GLU A 195 27.98 -48.03 -13.29
N PRO A 196 28.08 -49.06 -12.37
CA PRO A 196 27.84 -50.50 -12.62
C PRO A 196 27.49 -51.48 -11.44
N THR A 197 27.12 -52.71 -11.83
CA THR A 197 27.39 -54.11 -11.31
C THR A 197 27.39 -54.49 -9.81
N GLU A 198 26.71 -55.61 -9.47
CA GLU A 198 27.23 -56.95 -9.03
C GLU A 198 26.09 -57.86 -8.48
N GLY A 199 25.95 -59.13 -8.92
CA GLY A 199 26.15 -60.38 -8.11
C GLY A 199 24.79 -60.99 -7.66
N GLU A 200 24.47 -62.30 -7.61
CA GLU A 200 25.23 -63.56 -7.47
C GLU A 200 24.45 -64.79 -8.04
N GLN A 201 25.14 -65.93 -8.06
CA GLN A 201 24.80 -67.27 -8.60
C GLN A 201 24.05 -68.18 -7.61
N GLU A 202 23.38 -69.23 -8.10
CA GLU A 202 23.72 -70.63 -7.73
C GLU A 202 23.09 -71.66 -8.69
N VAL A 203 23.82 -72.76 -8.90
CA VAL A 203 23.58 -73.91 -9.80
C VAL A 203 23.78 -75.16 -8.91
N VAL A 204 23.02 -76.26 -8.98
CA VAL A 204 23.40 -77.52 -9.66
C VAL A 204 22.48 -78.69 -9.21
N THR A 205 21.82 -79.30 -10.20
CA THR A 205 21.52 -80.73 -10.50
C THR A 205 21.16 -81.73 -9.38
N SER A 206 20.22 -82.66 -9.57
CA SER A 206 20.40 -83.86 -10.40
C SER A 206 19.11 -84.71 -10.43
N SER A 207 18.71 -85.18 -11.62
CA SER A 207 17.72 -86.24 -11.79
C SER A 207 18.01 -87.01 -13.08
N THR A 208 18.51 -88.24 -12.95
CA THR A 208 18.42 -89.31 -13.95
C THR A 208 18.60 -90.65 -13.24
N GLU A 209 17.61 -91.53 -13.35
CA GLU A 209 17.72 -92.93 -13.83
C GLU A 209 16.55 -93.77 -13.27
N GLU A 210 15.62 -94.12 -14.15
CA GLU A 210 14.74 -95.27 -13.98
C GLU A 210 15.52 -96.54 -14.33
N VAL A 211 15.52 -97.52 -13.42
CA VAL A 211 15.90 -98.90 -13.72
C VAL A 211 14.68 -99.78 -13.54
N GLN A 212 14.26 -100.38 -14.66
CA GLN A 212 13.36 -101.53 -14.73
C GLN A 212 14.12 -102.82 -14.38
N GLU A 213 13.56 -103.63 -13.49
CA GLU A 213 13.73 -105.09 -13.43
C GLU A 213 12.38 -105.67 -12.96
N THR A 214 11.54 -106.13 -13.89
CA THR A 214 11.36 -107.52 -14.36
C THR A 214 10.85 -108.51 -13.30
N GLU A 215 9.59 -108.90 -13.50
CA GLU A 215 8.87 -109.98 -12.84
C GLU A 215 9.49 -111.37 -13.11
N ALA A 216 9.48 -112.26 -12.10
CA ALA A 216 9.04 -113.67 -12.14
C ALA A 216 9.50 -114.44 -10.88
N PRO A 217 9.05 -115.67 -10.62
CA PRO A 217 7.68 -116.10 -10.32
C PRO A 217 7.58 -116.68 -8.89
N VAL A 218 6.38 -116.65 -8.32
CA VAL A 218 6.05 -117.21 -7.00
C VAL A 218 6.23 -118.73 -7.00
N VAL A 219 7.17 -119.24 -6.19
CA VAL A 219 7.24 -120.64 -5.75
C VAL A 219 6.85 -120.65 -4.28
N HIS A 220 5.76 -121.37 -3.95
CA HIS A 220 5.38 -121.65 -2.57
C HIS A 220 6.51 -122.43 -1.87
N HIS A 221 7.29 -121.74 -1.05
CA HIS A 221 8.23 -122.35 -0.11
C HIS A 221 7.54 -122.45 1.25
N GLU A 222 7.41 -123.66 1.79
CA GLU A 222 6.97 -123.86 3.17
C GLU A 222 8.08 -123.36 4.10
N MET A 223 7.84 -122.21 4.74
CA MET A 223 8.81 -121.47 5.57
C MET A 223 9.31 -122.28 6.77
N SER A 224 10.64 -122.25 6.99
CA SER A 224 11.30 -122.79 8.17
C SER A 224 10.91 -121.99 9.44
N ASP A 225 10.91 -122.63 10.61
CA ASP A 225 10.48 -122.01 11.89
C ASP A 225 11.36 -120.82 12.33
N GLU A 226 12.58 -120.69 11.79
CA GLU A 226 13.48 -119.56 12.02
C GLU A 226 13.13 -118.35 11.14
N GLU A 227 12.72 -118.56 9.88
CA GLU A 227 12.26 -117.49 8.98
C GLU A 227 10.94 -116.89 9.48
N LYS A 228 10.05 -117.70 10.06
CA LYS A 228 8.81 -117.20 10.69
C LYS A 228 9.09 -116.23 11.83
N ARG A 229 10.14 -116.45 12.63
CA ARG A 229 10.51 -115.55 13.74
C ARG A 229 11.06 -114.22 13.24
N LEU A 230 11.90 -114.25 12.20
CA LEU A 230 12.42 -113.05 11.56
C LEU A 230 11.32 -112.24 10.88
N GLU A 231 10.36 -112.89 10.24
CA GLU A 231 9.20 -112.22 9.65
C GLU A 231 8.28 -111.60 10.71
N GLU A 232 8.07 -112.28 11.85
CA GLU A 232 7.31 -111.75 12.99
C GLU A 232 8.00 -110.53 13.65
N GLU A 233 9.33 -110.53 13.75
CA GLU A 233 10.11 -109.38 14.23
C GLU A 233 10.07 -108.21 13.23
N ARG A 234 10.14 -108.49 11.92
CA ARG A 234 10.01 -107.49 10.86
C ARG A 234 8.63 -106.84 10.88
N LEU A 235 7.58 -107.62 11.08
CA LEU A 235 6.20 -107.15 11.27
C LEU A 235 6.05 -106.25 12.51
N ARG A 236 6.70 -106.60 13.63
CA ARG A 236 6.68 -105.76 14.84
C ARG A 236 7.40 -104.42 14.64
N LEU A 237 8.55 -104.42 13.96
CA LEU A 237 9.27 -103.20 13.61
C LEU A 237 8.47 -102.34 12.64
N GLU A 238 7.78 -102.95 11.68
CA GLU A 238 6.92 -102.25 10.73
C GLU A 238 5.69 -101.64 11.42
N GLU A 239 5.07 -102.35 12.39
CA GLU A 239 4.01 -101.80 13.25
C GLU A 239 4.52 -100.63 14.12
N GLU A 240 5.73 -100.73 14.69
CA GLU A 240 6.34 -99.65 15.47
C GLU A 240 6.65 -98.43 14.60
N GLN A 241 7.15 -98.64 13.39
CA GLN A 241 7.43 -97.59 12.42
C GLN A 241 6.14 -96.92 11.93
N GLN A 242 5.07 -97.68 11.71
CA GLN A 242 3.74 -97.13 11.40
C GLN A 242 3.19 -96.25 12.54
N ARG A 243 3.41 -96.64 13.81
CA ARG A 243 3.02 -95.82 14.97
C ARG A 243 3.81 -94.52 15.05
N LEU A 244 5.12 -94.55 14.79
CA LEU A 244 5.95 -93.34 14.74
C LEU A 244 5.55 -92.42 13.59
N ASP A 245 5.21 -92.97 12.43
CA ASP A 245 4.70 -92.22 11.28
C ASP A 245 3.31 -91.61 11.53
N GLU A 246 2.46 -92.26 12.31
CA GLU A 246 1.18 -91.71 12.77
C GLU A 246 1.39 -90.55 13.76
N ILE A 247 2.29 -90.69 14.74
CA ILE A 247 2.63 -89.63 15.69
C ILE A 247 3.20 -88.40 14.97
N ARG A 248 4.13 -88.59 14.03
CA ARG A 248 4.71 -87.51 13.22
C ARG A 248 3.64 -86.75 12.42
N ARG A 249 2.67 -87.47 11.83
CA ARG A 249 1.55 -86.84 11.11
C ARG A 249 0.66 -86.02 12.06
N LEU A 250 0.37 -86.53 13.26
CA LEU A 250 -0.40 -85.80 14.27
C LEU A 250 0.35 -84.56 14.77
N GLU A 251 1.68 -84.62 14.94
CA GLU A 251 2.49 -83.47 15.30
C GLU A 251 2.49 -82.40 14.19
N GLU A 252 2.67 -82.80 12.93
CA GLU A 252 2.55 -81.88 11.78
C GLU A 252 1.17 -81.22 11.68
N GLU A 253 0.10 -81.99 11.92
CA GLU A 253 -1.27 -81.47 11.96
C GLU A 253 -1.48 -80.50 13.13
N SER A 254 -0.91 -80.80 14.31
CA SER A 254 -0.96 -79.92 15.48
C SER A 254 -0.23 -78.59 15.25
N LEU A 255 0.91 -78.62 14.56
CA LEU A 255 1.68 -77.42 14.20
C LEU A 255 0.93 -76.56 13.18
N ARG A 256 0.29 -77.18 12.18
CA ARG A 256 -0.56 -76.48 11.21
C ARG A 256 -1.76 -75.80 11.88
N LEU A 257 -2.41 -76.47 12.83
CA LEU A 257 -3.53 -75.88 13.60
C LEU A 257 -3.07 -74.70 14.46
N GLU A 258 -1.88 -74.79 15.08
CA GLU A 258 -1.30 -73.70 15.86
C GLU A 258 -0.94 -72.49 14.98
N GLU A 259 -0.40 -72.72 13.78
CA GLU A 259 -0.11 -71.67 12.81
C GLU A 259 -1.38 -70.97 12.32
N ILE A 260 -2.43 -71.73 12.00
CA ILE A 260 -3.76 -71.18 11.66
C ILE A 260 -4.30 -70.32 12.80
N ARG A 261 -4.17 -70.78 14.05
CA ARG A 261 -4.61 -70.03 15.23
C ARG A 261 -3.87 -68.69 15.38
N ARG A 262 -2.56 -68.67 15.18
CA ARG A 262 -1.77 -67.42 15.19
C ARG A 262 -2.19 -66.46 14.09
N ILE A 263 -2.38 -66.97 12.88
CA ILE A 263 -2.84 -66.16 11.73
C ILE A 263 -4.23 -65.59 12.01
N GLU A 264 -5.14 -66.35 12.63
CA GLU A 264 -6.46 -65.86 13.02
C GLU A 264 -6.40 -64.78 14.12
N GLU A 265 -5.55 -64.94 15.13
CA GLU A 265 -5.34 -63.92 16.16
C GLU A 265 -4.73 -62.64 15.59
N GLU A 266 -3.76 -62.76 14.69
CA GLU A 266 -3.15 -61.62 14.01
C GLU A 266 -4.17 -60.91 13.11
N LYS A 267 -4.99 -61.65 12.35
CA LYS A 267 -6.11 -61.10 11.59
C LYS A 267 -7.10 -60.34 12.45
N LYS A 268 -7.43 -60.84 13.66
CA LYS A 268 -8.30 -60.13 14.61
C LYS A 268 -7.69 -58.82 15.08
N ARG A 269 -6.39 -58.79 15.38
CA ARG A 269 -5.67 -57.55 15.77
C ARG A 269 -5.66 -56.52 14.64
N ILE A 270 -5.40 -56.95 13.41
CA ILE A 270 -5.41 -56.07 12.23
C ILE A 270 -6.81 -55.49 12.00
N GLU A 271 -7.86 -56.32 12.13
CA GLU A 271 -9.24 -55.87 11.98
C GLU A 271 -9.66 -54.88 13.08
N GLU A 272 -9.18 -55.05 14.31
CA GLU A 272 -9.42 -54.11 15.41
C GLU A 272 -8.73 -52.76 15.19
N ILE A 273 -7.47 -52.77 14.72
CA ILE A 273 -6.74 -51.55 14.34
C ILE A 273 -7.49 -50.83 13.20
N ARG A 274 -7.91 -51.56 12.16
CA ARG A 274 -8.68 -51.01 11.04
C ARG A 274 -9.97 -50.33 11.52
N ARG A 275 -10.69 -50.93 12.49
CA ARG A 275 -11.89 -50.30 13.08
C ARG A 275 -11.56 -49.02 13.84
N GLN A 276 -10.48 -49.02 14.62
CA GLN A 276 -10.04 -47.83 15.35
C GLN A 276 -9.63 -46.71 14.39
N GLU A 277 -8.94 -47.03 13.30
CA GLU A 277 -8.59 -46.07 12.25
C GLU A 277 -9.84 -45.52 11.55
N GLU A 278 -10.81 -46.37 11.21
CA GLU A 278 -12.10 -45.93 10.63
C GLU A 278 -12.88 -45.01 11.58
N GLU A 279 -12.88 -45.31 12.89
CA GLU A 279 -13.52 -44.49 13.90
C GLU A 279 -12.80 -43.14 14.07
N GLN A 280 -11.46 -43.14 14.11
CA GLN A 280 -10.67 -41.91 14.13
C GLN A 280 -10.89 -41.04 12.89
N GLN A 281 -10.94 -41.65 11.70
CA GLN A 281 -11.23 -40.94 10.47
C GLN A 281 -12.63 -40.32 10.47
N ARG A 282 -13.63 -41.01 11.04
CA ARG A 282 -14.98 -40.46 11.21
C ARG A 282 -14.99 -39.24 12.14
N ILE A 283 -14.34 -39.33 13.29
CA ILE A 283 -14.23 -38.23 14.26
C ILE A 283 -13.49 -37.05 13.63
N GLU A 284 -12.39 -37.29 12.90
CA GLU A 284 -11.66 -36.23 12.23
C GLU A 284 -12.50 -35.56 11.13
N LEU A 285 -13.25 -36.34 10.34
CA LEU A 285 -14.14 -35.82 9.30
C LEU A 285 -15.24 -34.94 9.90
N GLU A 286 -15.86 -35.38 11.00
CA GLU A 286 -16.89 -34.63 11.72
C GLU A 286 -16.32 -33.31 12.26
N ARG A 287 -15.14 -33.34 12.90
CA ARG A 287 -14.44 -32.12 13.36
C ARG A 287 -14.15 -31.16 12.21
N ARG A 288 -13.69 -31.66 11.06
CA ARG A 288 -13.45 -30.85 9.85
C ARG A 288 -14.75 -30.29 9.26
N GLU A 289 -15.86 -31.00 9.38
CA GLU A 289 -17.17 -30.47 8.96
C GLU A 289 -17.67 -29.39 9.90
N GLU A 290 -17.54 -29.57 11.21
CA GLU A 290 -17.89 -28.57 12.23
C GLU A 290 -17.04 -27.30 12.07
N GLU A 291 -15.73 -27.43 11.87
CA GLU A 291 -14.84 -26.30 11.61
C GLU A 291 -15.25 -25.51 10.36
N ARG A 292 -15.61 -26.21 9.27
CA ARG A 292 -16.13 -25.58 8.04
C ARG A 292 -17.47 -24.87 8.29
N ARG A 293 -18.35 -25.43 9.12
CA ARG A 293 -19.63 -24.80 9.49
C ARG A 293 -19.41 -23.51 10.28
N LEU A 294 -18.53 -23.55 11.30
CA LEU A 294 -18.18 -22.38 12.10
C LEU A 294 -17.50 -21.29 11.25
N GLU A 295 -16.63 -21.68 10.32
CA GLU A 295 -16.01 -20.73 9.41
C GLU A 295 -17.04 -20.10 8.46
N ALA A 296 -17.95 -20.90 7.91
CA ALA A 296 -19.04 -20.38 7.06
C ALA A 296 -19.96 -19.43 7.83
N GLU A 297 -20.29 -19.74 9.08
CA GLU A 297 -21.08 -18.86 9.94
C GLU A 297 -20.34 -17.55 10.25
N ARG A 298 -19.04 -17.61 10.55
CA ARG A 298 -18.20 -16.42 10.75
C ARG A 298 -18.15 -15.54 9.52
N ARG A 299 -17.96 -16.13 8.34
CA ARG A 299 -17.98 -15.40 7.05
C ARG A 299 -19.34 -14.75 6.79
N ALA A 300 -20.44 -15.46 7.04
CA ALA A 300 -21.79 -14.91 6.90
C ALA A 300 -22.08 -13.78 7.90
N ALA A 301 -21.57 -13.87 9.13
CA ALA A 301 -21.70 -12.81 10.12
C ALA A 301 -20.87 -11.57 9.75
N GLU A 302 -19.66 -11.76 9.21
CA GLU A 302 -18.82 -10.67 8.71
C GLU A 302 -19.45 -9.99 7.49
N GLU A 303 -20.01 -10.77 6.56
CA GLU A 303 -20.73 -10.24 5.40
C GLU A 303 -21.95 -9.41 5.80
N LYS A 304 -22.76 -9.89 6.77
CA LYS A 304 -23.89 -9.12 7.32
C LYS A 304 -23.43 -7.80 7.95
N LYS A 305 -22.33 -7.80 8.69
CA LYS A 305 -21.76 -6.57 9.26
C LYS A 305 -21.34 -5.59 8.17
N ARG A 306 -20.67 -6.07 7.11
CA ARG A 306 -20.29 -5.25 5.96
C ARG A 306 -21.52 -4.68 5.23
N GLU A 307 -22.58 -5.47 5.07
CA GLU A 307 -23.82 -5.00 4.45
C GLU A 307 -24.52 -3.94 5.31
N GLU A 308 -24.56 -4.12 6.63
CA GLU A 308 -25.13 -3.13 7.56
C GLU A 308 -24.32 -1.82 7.58
N GLU A 309 -22.99 -1.92 7.58
CA GLU A 309 -22.09 -0.76 7.50
C GLU A 309 -22.24 -0.03 6.16
N ALA A 310 -22.32 -0.76 5.04
CA ALA A 310 -22.57 -0.18 3.72
C ALA A 310 -23.93 0.53 3.65
N LYS A 311 -24.98 -0.04 4.26
CA LYS A 311 -26.30 0.62 4.37
C LYS A 311 -26.22 1.90 5.19
N LEU A 312 -25.49 1.89 6.32
CA LEU A 312 -25.29 3.08 7.13
C LEU A 312 -24.51 4.16 6.37
N GLN A 313 -23.48 3.78 5.62
CA GLN A 313 -22.70 4.69 4.78
C GLN A 313 -23.55 5.28 3.65
N GLU A 314 -24.38 4.46 2.99
CA GLU A 314 -25.31 4.94 1.97
C GLU A 314 -26.35 5.91 2.55
N GLN A 315 -26.87 5.63 3.75
CA GLN A 315 -27.78 6.53 4.44
C GLN A 315 -27.11 7.87 4.76
N ARG A 316 -25.88 7.86 5.29
CA ARG A 316 -25.10 9.08 5.54
C ARG A 316 -24.87 9.87 4.25
N ARG A 317 -24.55 9.19 3.15
CA ARG A 317 -24.38 9.84 1.83
C ARG A 317 -25.68 10.51 1.38
N LYS A 318 -26.84 9.85 1.51
CA LYS A 318 -28.14 10.44 1.16
C LYS A 318 -28.48 11.65 2.04
N GLU A 319 -28.18 11.57 3.33
CA GLU A 319 -28.37 12.70 4.26
C GLU A 319 -27.49 13.89 3.87
N GLN A 320 -26.21 13.66 3.53
CA GLN A 320 -25.29 14.68 3.04
C GLN A 320 -25.72 15.27 1.69
N GLU A 321 -26.17 14.44 0.74
CA GLU A 321 -26.70 14.89 -0.56
C GLU A 321 -27.97 15.75 -0.38
N GLU A 322 -28.87 15.35 0.51
CA GLU A 322 -30.08 16.12 0.81
C GLU A 322 -29.73 17.44 1.50
N GLU A 323 -28.77 17.42 2.44
CA GLU A 323 -28.26 18.64 3.08
C GLU A 323 -27.61 19.58 2.07
N HIS A 324 -26.73 19.07 1.20
CA HIS A 324 -26.11 19.84 0.13
C HIS A 324 -27.17 20.43 -0.81
N LYS A 325 -28.19 19.65 -1.18
CA LYS A 325 -29.31 20.15 -2.00
C LYS A 325 -30.05 21.30 -1.30
N ARG A 326 -30.35 21.15 0.00
CA ARG A 326 -31.00 22.23 0.79
C ARG A 326 -30.13 23.48 0.84
N ARG A 327 -28.80 23.34 1.00
CA ARG A 327 -27.84 24.46 0.97
C ARG A 327 -27.81 25.15 -0.39
N MET A 328 -27.82 24.39 -1.48
CA MET A 328 -27.86 24.95 -2.84
C MET A 328 -29.17 25.68 -3.14
N ASP A 329 -30.32 25.13 -2.72
CA ASP A 329 -31.62 25.79 -2.85
C ASP A 329 -31.68 27.11 -2.04
N GLU A 330 -31.04 27.15 -0.88
CA GLU A 330 -30.90 28.37 -0.08
C GLU A 330 -29.96 29.39 -0.75
N TYR A 331 -28.82 28.95 -1.29
CA TYR A 331 -27.90 29.80 -2.04
C TYR A 331 -28.60 30.46 -3.24
N HIS A 332 -29.33 29.68 -4.04
CA HIS A 332 -30.07 30.22 -5.19
C HIS A 332 -31.12 31.25 -4.77
N ARG A 333 -31.81 31.03 -3.66
CA ARG A 333 -32.77 32.00 -3.11
C ARG A 333 -32.10 33.31 -2.70
N ARG A 334 -30.96 33.23 -2.01
CA ARG A 334 -30.20 34.43 -1.59
C ARG A 334 -29.62 35.19 -2.78
N GLU A 335 -29.18 34.49 -3.81
CA GLU A 335 -28.67 35.14 -5.02
C GLU A 335 -29.81 35.85 -5.77
N GLN A 336 -31.02 35.29 -5.81
CA GLN A 336 -32.20 35.97 -6.32
C GLN A 336 -32.50 37.25 -5.52
N GLU A 337 -32.51 37.18 -4.19
CA GLU A 337 -32.70 38.36 -3.32
C GLU A 337 -31.61 39.42 -3.54
N ARG A 338 -30.35 39.01 -3.71
CA ARG A 338 -29.23 39.92 -4.01
C ARG A 338 -29.43 40.63 -5.35
N GLN A 339 -29.83 39.89 -6.38
CA GLN A 339 -30.12 40.46 -7.69
C GLN A 339 -31.31 41.44 -7.63
N GLU A 340 -32.36 41.12 -6.88
CA GLU A 340 -33.48 42.04 -6.67
C GLU A 340 -33.06 43.30 -5.90
N ALA A 341 -32.22 43.16 -4.86
CA ALA A 341 -31.70 44.30 -4.10
C ALA A 341 -30.80 45.21 -4.95
N LEU A 342 -29.97 44.62 -5.82
CA LEU A 342 -29.15 45.38 -6.79
C LEU A 342 -30.04 46.16 -7.77
N LYS A 343 -31.08 45.52 -8.33
CA LYS A 343 -32.06 46.21 -9.19
C LYS A 343 -32.73 47.39 -8.47
N ARG A 344 -33.16 47.20 -7.22
CA ARG A 344 -33.77 48.27 -6.41
C ARG A 344 -32.79 49.44 -6.16
N ARG A 345 -31.51 49.13 -5.89
CA ARG A 345 -30.47 50.18 -5.74
C ARG A 345 -30.21 50.92 -7.04
N GLU A 346 -30.16 50.22 -8.16
CA GLU A 346 -29.98 50.84 -9.48
C GLU A 346 -31.16 51.78 -9.82
N GLU A 347 -32.40 51.36 -9.53
CA GLU A 347 -33.58 52.21 -9.66
C GLU A 347 -33.54 53.42 -8.71
N GLU A 348 -33.06 53.26 -7.48
CA GLU A 348 -32.89 54.37 -6.54
C GLU A 348 -31.84 55.39 -7.01
N ILE A 349 -30.71 54.91 -7.53
CA ILE A 349 -29.67 55.78 -8.11
C ILE A 349 -30.23 56.55 -9.30
N LYS A 350 -30.95 55.89 -10.22
CA LYS A 350 -31.60 56.55 -11.37
C LYS A 350 -32.56 57.67 -10.92
N ARG A 351 -33.36 57.43 -9.87
CA ARG A 351 -34.23 58.46 -9.29
C ARG A 351 -33.45 59.64 -8.72
N ARG A 352 -32.37 59.38 -7.97
CA ARG A 352 -31.52 60.44 -7.41
C ARG A 352 -30.84 61.27 -8.49
N GLU A 353 -30.37 60.64 -9.56
CA GLU A 353 -29.79 61.32 -10.72
C GLU A 353 -30.82 62.21 -11.44
N GLU A 354 -32.07 61.74 -11.59
CA GLU A 354 -33.17 62.55 -12.12
C GLU A 354 -33.51 63.75 -11.21
N GLU A 355 -33.60 63.54 -9.90
CA GLU A 355 -33.80 64.61 -8.92
C GLU A 355 -32.67 65.65 -8.94
N GLU A 356 -31.41 65.20 -9.03
CA GLU A 356 -30.25 66.08 -9.11
C GLU A 356 -30.21 66.86 -10.43
N LYS A 357 -30.59 66.23 -11.55
CA LYS A 357 -30.75 66.90 -12.84
C LYS A 357 -31.84 67.99 -12.80
N ILE A 358 -32.91 67.78 -12.04
CA ILE A 358 -33.95 68.78 -11.78
C ILE A 358 -33.45 69.90 -10.83
N ARG A 359 -32.63 69.57 -9.83
CA ARG A 359 -32.00 70.58 -8.94
C ARG A 359 -31.01 71.47 -9.68
N ILE A 360 -30.17 70.90 -10.55
CA ILE A 360 -29.19 71.65 -11.35
C ILE A 360 -29.89 72.57 -12.37
N SER A 361 -31.03 72.15 -12.94
CA SER A 361 -31.81 73.01 -13.84
C SER A 361 -32.50 74.16 -13.10
N THR A 362 -32.81 74.01 -11.80
CA THR A 362 -33.41 75.06 -10.96
C THR A 362 -32.40 75.99 -10.29
N SER A 363 -31.13 75.58 -10.11
CA SER A 363 -30.08 76.43 -9.50
C SER A 363 -29.25 77.25 -10.51
N SER A 364 -29.59 77.26 -11.80
CA SER A 364 -28.90 78.01 -12.87
C SER A 364 -29.16 79.53 -12.83
N SER A 365 -29.28 80.14 -11.65
CA SER A 365 -29.35 81.60 -11.48
C SER A 365 -28.54 82.07 -10.27
N GLU A 366 -27.28 81.66 -10.16
CA GLU A 366 -26.28 82.40 -9.38
C GLU A 366 -24.87 82.04 -9.88
N LYS A 367 -24.21 83.01 -10.53
CA LYS A 367 -22.80 82.88 -10.98
C LYS A 367 -21.89 83.22 -9.81
N VAL A 368 -21.13 82.24 -9.33
CA VAL A 368 -19.98 82.46 -8.43
C VAL A 368 -18.71 82.13 -9.19
N GLU A 369 -17.90 83.17 -9.44
CA GLU A 369 -16.55 83.10 -9.99
C GLU A 369 -15.62 82.40 -8.98
N LYS A 370 -15.10 81.23 -9.33
CA LYS A 370 -13.98 80.60 -8.61
C LYS A 370 -12.73 80.69 -9.47
N LYS A 371 -11.74 81.45 -8.99
CA LYS A 371 -10.35 81.38 -9.43
C LYS A 371 -9.71 80.18 -8.75
N ASP A 372 -9.22 79.24 -9.54
CA ASP A 372 -8.47 78.10 -9.05
C ASP A 372 -6.96 78.36 -8.94
N PRO A 373 -6.26 77.56 -8.12
CA PRO A 373 -4.99 77.87 -7.49
C PRO A 373 -3.83 77.01 -8.03
N CYS A 374 -2.64 77.24 -7.48
CA CYS A 374 -1.46 76.37 -7.53
C CYS A 374 -0.52 76.51 -8.73
N VAL A 375 0.52 77.29 -8.45
CA VAL A 375 1.77 77.52 -9.14
C VAL A 375 2.86 76.61 -8.51
N HIS A 376 3.78 76.12 -9.36
CA HIS A 376 5.12 75.56 -9.08
C HIS A 376 5.29 74.17 -8.44
N TYR A 377 5.84 73.23 -9.22
CA TYR A 377 6.96 72.37 -8.81
C TYR A 377 7.95 72.18 -9.98
N PRO A 378 9.27 72.31 -9.77
CA PRO A 378 10.27 72.06 -10.80
C PRO A 378 10.62 70.57 -10.91
N VAL A 379 10.91 70.16 -12.14
CA VAL A 379 11.56 68.90 -12.49
C VAL A 379 13.03 68.97 -12.05
N LEU A 380 13.46 68.07 -11.18
CA LEU A 380 14.89 67.86 -10.89
C LEU A 380 15.42 66.70 -11.74
N THR A 381 16.25 67.04 -12.72
CA THR A 381 17.19 66.14 -13.38
C THR A 381 18.60 66.48 -12.89
N HIS A 382 19.33 65.51 -12.33
CA HIS A 382 20.81 65.46 -12.28
C HIS A 382 21.23 64.07 -11.79
N ILE A 383 21.72 63.18 -12.67
CA ILE A 383 23.13 62.91 -13.00
C ILE A 383 24.00 62.49 -11.80
N GLN A 384 24.18 61.17 -11.72
CA GLN A 384 25.37 60.36 -11.43
C GLN A 384 26.49 60.82 -10.46
N SER A 385 26.89 59.81 -9.69
CA SER A 385 28.22 59.44 -9.23
C SER A 385 28.65 59.92 -7.83
N ILE A 386 28.96 58.97 -6.94
CA ILE A 386 30.33 58.63 -6.52
C ILE A 386 30.32 57.50 -5.46
N SER A 387 31.31 56.62 -5.62
CA SER A 387 31.94 55.70 -4.67
C SER A 387 31.15 54.52 -4.07
N ARG A 388 31.55 53.33 -4.53
CA ARG A 388 31.68 52.12 -3.71
C ARG A 388 32.33 52.46 -2.36
N SER A 389 31.67 52.11 -1.27
CA SER A 389 32.36 51.73 -0.03
C SER A 389 32.00 50.28 0.28
N ILE A 390 33.05 49.48 0.42
CA ILE A 390 33.03 48.14 0.97
C ILE A 390 32.92 48.34 2.49
N GLU A 391 31.72 48.16 3.06
CA GLU A 391 31.44 47.78 4.46
C GLU A 391 30.02 48.22 4.88
N ALA A 392 29.05 47.32 4.68
CA ALA A 392 28.07 46.92 5.70
C ALA A 392 27.10 45.91 5.09
N ARG A 393 27.48 44.63 5.19
CA ARG A 393 26.58 43.48 5.04
C ARG A 393 25.54 43.52 6.16
N HIS A 394 24.46 44.24 5.93
CA HIS A 394 23.14 43.81 6.37
C HIS A 394 22.27 43.97 5.14
N GLU A 395 22.34 42.96 4.26
CA GLU A 395 21.18 42.69 3.43
C GLU A 395 20.06 42.47 4.44
N TYR A 396 19.18 43.46 4.57
CA TYR A 396 17.89 43.29 5.20
C TYR A 396 17.24 42.18 4.40
N VAL A 397 17.45 40.93 4.82
CA VAL A 397 16.80 39.80 4.19
C VAL A 397 15.36 39.90 4.62
N GLU A 398 14.59 40.64 3.82
CA GLU A 398 13.17 40.84 4.03
C GLU A 398 12.55 39.49 4.37
N ASP A 399 11.79 39.46 5.46
CA ASP A 399 11.09 38.27 5.89
C ASP A 399 10.26 37.76 4.69
N PRO A 400 10.42 36.49 4.27
CA PRO A 400 9.64 35.92 3.18
C PRO A 400 8.12 36.11 3.36
N CYS A 401 7.65 36.21 4.61
CA CYS A 401 6.23 36.49 4.89
C CYS A 401 5.80 37.93 4.62
N LEU A 402 6.72 38.90 4.63
CA LEU A 402 6.47 40.33 4.42
C LEU A 402 6.56 40.76 2.95
N LYS A 403 6.99 39.88 2.05
CA LYS A 403 6.90 40.12 0.60
C LYS A 403 5.42 40.18 0.20
N ARG A 404 5.03 41.31 -0.42
CA ARG A 404 3.66 41.61 -0.86
C ARG A 404 3.24 40.80 -2.06
#